data_AF-A0A936FTB1-F1
#
_entry.id   AF-A0A936FTB1-F1
#
_cell.length_a   1.000
_cell.length_b   1.000
_cell.length_c   1.000
_cell.angle_alpha   90.00
_cell.angle_beta   90.00
_cell.angle_gamma   90.00
#
_symmetry.space_group_name_H-M   'P 1'
#
loop_
_entity.id
_entity.type
_entity.pdbx_description
1 polymer ?
#
loop_
_entity_poly.entity_id
_entity_poly.type
_entity_poly.pdbx_seq_one_letter_code
_entity_poly.pdbx_strand_id
1 'polypeptide(L)'
;MWNRKGIPTTHDMMKGITAWQQQVPIPQCYVGANAWSIPLNPEIAATPVPVNQMHFLRGAIAIAVNGIAIFNPYTNTGVDAFLDGQLDNWGGHCGRADDYHYHNAPLHLYDNTTLTLPIAYALDGFAIYGSKEPDGSNMKALDANHGHYDNGVYHYHGTATVPYMIGNMVGKVTEDTTLQIVPQAAAKPIRPSLTPLKGAVITSCVPNANKNGYTLNYTLNNQNYSVDYNWANGKNYIFNFVSPTGTTTATYNGYVNCVLPTAINEIISNEQLVSVFPNPSSDRLTIQLKQPGLENEFKQMQLYTLEGKKMMESSSFTPTINLNNYPKGAYCLKLQFESGMVIKKIIIE
;
A
#
# COMPACT_ATOMS: atom_id res chain seq x y z
N MET A 1 2.85 5.55 5.92
CA MET A 1 2.83 4.07 5.96
C MET A 1 1.60 3.60 5.21
N TRP A 2 1.76 2.71 4.24
CA TRP A 2 0.64 2.12 3.50
C TRP A 2 -0.28 1.38 4.47
N ASN A 3 -1.59 1.55 4.34
CA ASN A 3 -2.56 0.79 5.10
C ASN A 3 -2.43 -0.70 4.79
N ARG A 4 -2.04 -1.49 5.79
CA ARG A 4 -1.73 -2.91 5.60
C ARG A 4 -2.94 -3.82 5.88
N LYS A 5 -4.11 -3.22 6.17
CA LYS A 5 -5.35 -3.92 6.47
C LYS A 5 -6.31 -4.04 5.29
N GLY A 6 -6.08 -3.31 4.19
CA GLY A 6 -7.00 -3.32 3.05
C GLY A 6 -8.37 -2.72 3.36
N ILE A 7 -8.47 -1.80 4.34
CA ILE A 7 -9.71 -1.12 4.73
C ILE A 7 -9.48 0.38 4.76
N PRO A 8 -10.08 1.19 3.87
CA PRO A 8 -9.80 2.62 3.80
C PRO A 8 -10.15 3.32 5.11
N THR A 9 -9.32 4.30 5.48
CA THR A 9 -9.60 5.23 6.61
C THR A 9 -9.97 6.62 6.11
N THR A 10 -10.02 6.81 4.79
CA THR A 10 -10.24 8.12 4.13
C THR A 10 -11.67 8.31 3.63
N HIS A 11 -12.49 7.25 3.60
CA HIS A 11 -13.88 7.31 3.18
C HIS A 11 -14.67 6.08 3.67
N ASP A 12 -16.00 6.10 3.50
CA ASP A 12 -16.88 4.96 3.75
C ASP A 12 -16.83 3.94 2.60
N MET A 13 -17.37 2.73 2.80
CA MET A 13 -17.31 1.64 1.82
C MET A 13 -18.70 1.19 1.39
N MET A 14 -18.78 0.51 0.25
CA MET A 14 -19.91 -0.29 -0.24
C MET A 14 -21.19 0.47 -0.60
N LYS A 15 -21.37 1.70 -0.10
CA LYS A 15 -22.55 2.52 -0.38
C LYS A 15 -22.65 2.86 -1.87
N GLY A 16 -23.82 2.64 -2.45
CA GLY A 16 -24.10 2.92 -3.86
C GLY A 16 -24.01 1.71 -4.77
N ILE A 17 -23.47 0.57 -4.31
CA ILE A 17 -23.41 -0.66 -5.11
C ILE A 17 -24.82 -1.17 -5.42
N THR A 18 -25.10 -1.42 -6.70
CA THR A 18 -26.37 -1.97 -7.21
C THR A 18 -26.24 -3.37 -7.82
N ALA A 19 -25.02 -3.80 -8.15
CA ALA A 19 -24.69 -5.14 -8.63
C ALA A 19 -23.83 -5.88 -7.59
N TRP A 20 -24.43 -6.15 -6.42
CA TRP A 20 -23.70 -6.67 -5.27
C TRP A 20 -23.49 -8.20 -5.33
N GLN A 21 -22.24 -8.64 -5.20
CA GLN A 21 -21.84 -10.05 -5.10
C GLN A 21 -21.90 -10.67 -3.70
N GLN A 22 -22.63 -10.03 -2.78
CA GLN A 22 -22.84 -10.51 -1.40
C GLN A 22 -21.53 -10.69 -0.59
N GLN A 23 -20.50 -9.92 -0.95
CA GLN A 23 -19.24 -9.78 -0.22
C GLN A 23 -19.26 -8.52 0.64
N VAL A 24 -18.57 -8.53 1.77
CA VAL A 24 -18.52 -7.41 2.71
C VAL A 24 -17.09 -7.11 3.10
N PRO A 25 -16.75 -5.90 3.57
CA PRO A 25 -15.36 -5.58 3.89
C PRO A 25 -14.89 -6.33 5.13
N ILE A 26 -13.84 -7.14 4.97
CA ILE A 26 -13.10 -7.81 6.05
C ILE A 26 -11.63 -7.40 5.94
N PRO A 27 -11.00 -6.91 7.04
CA PRO A 27 -9.59 -6.60 7.03
C PRO A 27 -8.72 -7.79 6.61
N GLN A 28 -7.82 -7.56 5.67
CA GLN A 28 -6.80 -8.53 5.23
C GLN A 28 -5.44 -8.19 5.84
N CYS A 29 -4.47 -9.09 5.77
CA CYS A 29 -3.15 -8.85 6.38
C CYS A 29 -2.03 -8.84 5.37
N TYR A 30 -1.71 -7.63 4.89
CA TYR A 30 -0.66 -7.39 3.90
C TYR A 30 0.65 -6.98 4.59
N VAL A 31 1.24 -7.91 5.34
CA VAL A 31 2.47 -7.70 6.13
C VAL A 31 3.48 -8.82 5.92
N GLY A 32 4.77 -8.53 6.21
CA GLY A 32 5.85 -9.52 6.13
C GLY A 32 5.94 -10.14 4.74
N ALA A 33 5.94 -11.47 4.68
CA ALA A 33 5.97 -12.22 3.42
C ALA A 33 4.71 -12.05 2.54
N ASN A 34 3.62 -11.46 3.07
CA ASN A 34 2.40 -11.15 2.35
C ASN A 34 2.24 -9.64 2.10
N ALA A 35 3.31 -8.84 2.23
CA ALA A 35 3.25 -7.41 1.93
C ALA A 35 3.20 -7.18 0.42
N TRP A 36 2.56 -6.08 0.01
CA TRP A 36 2.65 -5.58 -1.35
C TRP A 36 4.10 -5.24 -1.70
N SER A 37 4.52 -5.59 -2.91
CA SER A 37 5.86 -5.33 -3.43
C SER A 37 5.75 -4.47 -4.68
N ILE A 38 6.53 -3.39 -4.72
CA ILE A 38 6.60 -2.46 -5.85
C ILE A 38 8.08 -2.28 -6.19
N PRO A 39 8.51 -2.44 -7.45
CA PRO A 39 9.89 -2.19 -7.86
C PRO A 39 10.31 -0.75 -7.55
N LEU A 40 11.46 -0.57 -6.88
CA LEU A 40 12.00 0.77 -6.61
C LEU A 40 12.67 1.40 -7.85
N ASN A 41 13.12 0.56 -8.78
CA ASN A 41 13.73 0.98 -10.04
C ASN A 41 12.97 0.30 -11.17
N PRO A 42 11.84 0.86 -11.62
CA PRO A 42 11.07 0.26 -12.70
C PRO A 42 11.87 0.27 -14.01
N GLU A 43 11.73 -0.80 -14.79
CA GLU A 43 12.34 -0.92 -16.12
C GLU A 43 11.23 -1.00 -17.17
N ILE A 44 11.34 -0.20 -18.24
CA ILE A 44 10.40 -0.24 -19.36
C ILE A 44 10.47 -1.63 -20.03
N ALA A 45 9.30 -2.25 -20.21
CA ALA A 45 9.15 -3.50 -20.92
C ALA A 45 9.33 -3.28 -22.43
N ALA A 46 9.94 -4.24 -23.12
CA ALA A 46 10.05 -4.20 -24.58
C ALA A 46 8.66 -4.21 -25.26
N THR A 47 7.69 -4.87 -24.63
CA THR A 47 6.30 -4.92 -25.05
C THR A 47 5.42 -4.66 -23.83
N PRO A 48 4.81 -3.47 -23.69
CA PRO A 48 3.81 -3.22 -22.66
C PRO A 48 2.66 -4.21 -22.72
N VAL A 49 2.17 -4.65 -21.56
CA VAL A 49 1.09 -5.65 -21.47
C VAL A 49 -0.23 -4.93 -21.19
N PRO A 50 -1.29 -5.12 -21.99
CA PRO A 50 -2.54 -4.38 -21.80
C PRO A 50 -3.24 -4.75 -20.50
N VAL A 51 -3.92 -3.79 -19.89
CA VAL A 51 -4.86 -4.02 -18.78
C VAL A 51 -6.27 -4.07 -19.36
N ASN A 52 -6.76 -5.28 -19.65
CA ASN A 52 -8.03 -5.49 -20.35
C ASN A 52 -8.68 -6.83 -19.96
N GLN A 53 -9.71 -7.28 -20.69
CA GLN A 53 -10.43 -8.52 -20.42
C GLN A 53 -9.62 -9.81 -20.62
N MET A 54 -8.37 -9.73 -21.09
CA MET A 54 -7.51 -10.89 -21.36
C MET A 54 -6.32 -11.00 -20.40
N HIS A 55 -5.99 -9.93 -19.69
CA HIS A 55 -4.81 -9.83 -18.85
C HIS A 55 -5.13 -9.18 -17.50
N PHE A 56 -4.43 -9.60 -16.45
CA PHE A 56 -4.51 -9.04 -15.10
C PHE A 56 -5.92 -9.03 -14.49
N LEU A 57 -6.77 -10.01 -14.85
CA LEU A 57 -8.13 -10.15 -14.31
C LEU A 57 -8.18 -10.63 -12.86
N ARG A 58 -7.03 -10.99 -12.27
CA ARG A 58 -6.91 -11.41 -10.88
C ARG A 58 -5.83 -10.60 -10.17
N GLY A 59 -6.16 -10.16 -8.95
CA GLY A 59 -5.24 -9.42 -8.10
C GLY A 59 -5.07 -7.96 -8.53
N ALA A 60 -4.15 -7.28 -7.88
CA ALA A 60 -3.91 -5.86 -8.08
C ALA A 60 -3.07 -5.59 -9.33
N ILE A 61 -3.30 -4.44 -9.94
CA ILE A 61 -2.42 -3.80 -10.94
C ILE A 61 -1.67 -2.59 -10.36
N ALA A 62 -2.17 -2.04 -9.25
CA ALA A 62 -1.57 -0.93 -8.54
C ALA A 62 -2.01 -0.93 -7.07
N ILE A 63 -1.32 -0.16 -6.23
CA ILE A 63 -1.74 0.11 -4.86
C ILE A 63 -1.92 1.63 -4.70
N ALA A 64 -3.06 2.04 -4.17
CA ALA A 64 -3.35 3.43 -3.84
C ALA A 64 -2.57 3.89 -2.60
N VAL A 65 -2.30 5.19 -2.48
CA VAL A 65 -1.51 5.75 -1.35
C VAL A 65 -2.17 5.55 0.01
N ASN A 66 -3.48 5.32 0.05
CA ASN A 66 -4.20 4.91 1.26
C ASN A 66 -4.11 3.41 1.56
N GLY A 67 -3.28 2.66 0.83
CA GLY A 67 -2.99 1.23 0.98
C GLY A 67 -4.03 0.27 0.41
N ILE A 68 -5.03 0.77 -0.31
CA ILE A 68 -6.04 -0.07 -0.96
C ILE A 68 -5.53 -0.51 -2.32
N ALA A 69 -5.69 -1.80 -2.61
CA ALA A 69 -5.34 -2.34 -3.90
C ALA A 69 -6.27 -1.81 -4.99
N ILE A 70 -5.74 -1.63 -6.18
CA ILE A 70 -6.49 -1.26 -7.38
C ILE A 70 -6.36 -2.42 -8.36
N PHE A 71 -7.50 -2.96 -8.77
CA PHE A 71 -7.62 -4.08 -9.69
C PHE A 71 -7.93 -3.57 -11.09
N ASN A 72 -7.85 -4.47 -12.07
CA ASN A 72 -8.24 -4.19 -13.45
C ASN A 72 -9.69 -3.65 -13.53
N PRO A 73 -9.99 -2.61 -14.32
CA PRO A 73 -11.35 -2.08 -14.47
C PRO A 73 -12.40 -3.14 -14.82
N TYR A 74 -11.99 -4.21 -15.50
CA TYR A 74 -12.83 -5.34 -15.85
C TYR A 74 -12.79 -6.44 -14.78
N THR A 75 -13.95 -7.00 -14.47
CA THR A 75 -14.06 -8.17 -13.62
C THR A 75 -13.68 -9.45 -14.37
N ASN A 76 -13.59 -10.58 -13.67
CA ASN A 76 -13.35 -11.88 -14.29
C ASN A 76 -14.47 -12.37 -15.23
N THR A 77 -15.61 -11.66 -15.28
CA THR A 77 -16.68 -11.89 -16.28
C THR A 77 -16.54 -10.98 -17.50
N GLY A 78 -15.49 -10.15 -17.57
CA GLY A 78 -15.16 -9.27 -18.69
C GLY A 78 -15.94 -7.96 -18.76
N VAL A 79 -16.73 -7.64 -17.74
CA VAL A 79 -17.53 -6.39 -17.69
C VAL A 79 -16.79 -5.30 -16.94
N ASP A 80 -16.98 -4.04 -17.35
CA ASP A 80 -16.49 -2.88 -16.61
C ASP A 80 -17.27 -2.77 -15.28
N ALA A 81 -16.56 -2.88 -14.17
CA ALA A 81 -17.16 -2.93 -12.84
C ALA A 81 -17.92 -1.65 -12.47
N PHE A 82 -17.45 -0.49 -12.94
CA PHE A 82 -18.09 0.80 -12.71
C PHE A 82 -19.41 0.89 -13.47
N LEU A 83 -19.39 0.59 -14.76
CA LEU A 83 -20.58 0.67 -15.62
C LEU A 83 -21.63 -0.38 -15.25
N ASP A 84 -21.22 -1.54 -14.74
CA ASP A 84 -22.13 -2.59 -14.26
C ASP A 84 -22.74 -2.29 -12.88
N GLY A 85 -22.31 -1.21 -12.21
CA GLY A 85 -22.83 -0.81 -10.90
C GLY A 85 -22.33 -1.66 -9.74
N GLN A 86 -21.16 -2.29 -9.89
CA GLN A 86 -20.52 -3.12 -8.86
C GLN A 86 -19.74 -2.29 -7.84
N LEU A 87 -19.41 -1.05 -8.17
CA LEU A 87 -18.57 -0.18 -7.34
C LEU A 87 -19.40 0.74 -6.44
N ASP A 88 -18.84 1.04 -5.27
CA ASP A 88 -19.35 2.06 -4.38
C ASP A 88 -19.04 3.47 -4.91
N ASN A 89 -19.48 4.48 -4.16
CA ASN A 89 -19.27 5.89 -4.50
C ASN A 89 -17.80 6.32 -4.65
N TRP A 90 -16.85 5.47 -4.26
CA TRP A 90 -15.41 5.73 -4.28
C TRP A 90 -14.67 4.83 -5.27
N GLY A 91 -15.40 4.09 -6.10
CA GLY A 91 -14.84 3.24 -7.15
C GLY A 91 -14.31 1.90 -6.64
N GLY A 92 -14.75 1.42 -5.47
CA GLY A 92 -14.32 0.13 -4.91
C GLY A 92 -15.46 -0.80 -4.50
N HIS A 93 -15.11 -2.06 -4.25
CA HIS A 93 -16.03 -3.10 -3.78
C HIS A 93 -15.25 -4.23 -3.10
N CYS A 94 -15.95 -5.25 -2.63
CA CYS A 94 -15.33 -6.42 -1.99
C CYS A 94 -15.26 -7.63 -2.92
N GLY A 95 -14.07 -8.22 -3.06
CA GLY A 95 -13.83 -9.45 -3.78
C GLY A 95 -14.29 -10.70 -3.04
N ARG A 96 -14.09 -11.87 -3.67
CA ARG A 96 -14.51 -13.19 -3.13
C ARG A 96 -13.84 -13.57 -1.81
N ALA A 97 -12.78 -12.88 -1.39
CA ALA A 97 -12.14 -13.07 -0.10
C ALA A 97 -12.60 -12.03 0.94
N ASP A 98 -13.69 -11.31 0.66
CA ASP A 98 -14.18 -10.18 1.45
C ASP A 98 -13.13 -9.04 1.54
N ASP A 99 -12.25 -8.93 0.54
CA ASP A 99 -11.20 -7.91 0.45
C ASP A 99 -11.69 -6.68 -0.33
N TYR A 100 -11.61 -5.50 0.28
CA TYR A 100 -11.99 -4.25 -0.38
C TYR A 100 -10.87 -3.75 -1.32
N HIS A 101 -11.22 -3.43 -2.56
CA HIS A 101 -10.30 -2.90 -3.57
C HIS A 101 -11.01 -1.96 -4.55
N TYR A 102 -10.26 -1.07 -5.18
CA TYR A 102 -10.75 -0.20 -6.26
C TYR A 102 -10.68 -0.88 -7.62
N HIS A 103 -11.50 -0.45 -8.56
CA HIS A 103 -11.40 -0.75 -9.99
C HIS A 103 -11.15 0.49 -10.86
N ASN A 104 -11.34 1.68 -10.27
CA ASN A 104 -11.13 2.97 -10.94
C ASN A 104 -9.99 3.74 -10.26
N ALA A 105 -9.52 4.82 -10.89
CA ALA A 105 -8.58 5.74 -10.26
C ALA A 105 -9.20 6.39 -9.01
N PRO A 106 -8.59 6.26 -7.82
CA PRO A 106 -9.11 6.84 -6.58
C PRO A 106 -8.76 8.33 -6.48
N LEU A 107 -9.29 9.13 -7.42
CA LEU A 107 -9.02 10.58 -7.54
C LEU A 107 -9.41 11.36 -6.28
N HIS A 108 -10.39 10.87 -5.51
CA HIS A 108 -10.82 11.43 -4.23
C HIS A 108 -9.73 11.43 -3.15
N LEU A 109 -8.66 10.64 -3.30
CA LEU A 109 -7.57 10.66 -2.33
C LEU A 109 -6.86 12.01 -2.27
N TYR A 110 -7.02 12.87 -3.27
CA TYR A 110 -6.56 14.26 -3.22
C TYR A 110 -7.28 15.15 -2.21
N ASP A 111 -8.39 14.71 -1.63
CA ASP A 111 -8.95 15.37 -0.45
C ASP A 111 -8.08 15.17 0.80
N ASN A 112 -7.12 14.22 0.73
CA ASN A 112 -6.23 13.83 1.82
C ASN A 112 -4.73 13.97 1.48
N THR A 113 -4.39 14.40 0.26
CA THR A 113 -3.00 14.61 -0.20
C THR A 113 -2.91 15.74 -1.22
N THR A 114 -1.71 16.17 -1.59
CA THR A 114 -1.52 17.28 -2.56
C THR A 114 -1.69 16.78 -3.99
N LEU A 115 -2.32 17.57 -4.86
CA LEU A 115 -2.55 17.25 -6.29
C LEU A 115 -1.28 16.90 -7.08
N THR A 116 -0.11 17.37 -6.65
CA THR A 116 1.20 17.11 -7.28
C THR A 116 1.88 15.84 -6.79
N LEU A 117 1.26 15.09 -5.88
CA LEU A 117 1.75 13.80 -5.44
C LEU A 117 1.00 12.66 -6.14
N PRO A 118 1.60 11.47 -6.26
CA PRO A 118 0.88 10.30 -6.76
C PRO A 118 -0.32 9.94 -5.88
N ILE A 119 -1.40 9.45 -6.50
CA ILE A 119 -2.54 8.81 -5.83
C ILE A 119 -2.37 7.31 -5.69
N ALA A 120 -1.49 6.72 -6.50
CA ALA A 120 -1.19 5.30 -6.49
C ALA A 120 0.19 5.04 -7.10
N TYR A 121 0.67 3.81 -6.94
CA TYR A 121 1.83 3.28 -7.66
C TYR A 121 1.43 1.96 -8.31
N ALA A 122 1.70 1.83 -9.60
CA ALA A 122 1.48 0.61 -10.36
C ALA A 122 2.45 -0.48 -9.89
N LEU A 123 2.05 -1.76 -10.02
CA LEU A 123 2.90 -2.88 -9.63
C LEU A 123 4.14 -3.05 -10.52
N ASP A 124 4.20 -2.35 -11.66
CA ASP A 124 5.40 -2.24 -12.49
C ASP A 124 6.41 -1.20 -11.98
N GLY A 125 6.05 -0.44 -10.94
CA GLY A 125 6.89 0.54 -10.23
C GLY A 125 6.67 2.00 -10.61
N PHE A 126 5.86 2.30 -11.62
CA PHE A 126 5.60 3.69 -12.02
C PHE A 126 4.50 4.36 -11.19
N ALA A 127 4.67 5.65 -10.95
CA ALA A 127 3.70 6.47 -10.22
C ALA A 127 2.43 6.71 -11.06
N ILE A 128 1.31 6.89 -10.37
CA ILE A 128 0.02 7.27 -10.96
C ILE A 128 -0.43 8.58 -10.30
N TYR A 129 -0.53 9.64 -11.08
CA TYR A 129 -1.05 10.94 -10.67
C TYR A 129 -2.53 11.06 -11.06
N GLY A 130 -3.22 12.15 -10.75
CA GLY A 130 -4.54 12.47 -11.33
C GLY A 130 -4.44 13.64 -12.30
N SER A 131 -5.11 14.75 -12.00
CA SER A 131 -5.25 15.85 -12.97
C SER A 131 -4.05 16.80 -13.09
N LYS A 132 -2.99 16.59 -12.30
CA LYS A 132 -1.81 17.46 -12.23
C LYS A 132 -0.51 16.68 -12.42
N GLU A 133 0.47 17.37 -13.00
CA GLU A 133 1.86 16.94 -13.07
C GLU A 133 2.59 17.19 -11.73
N PRO A 134 3.77 16.58 -11.51
CA PRO A 134 4.57 16.83 -10.30
C PRO A 134 4.94 18.30 -10.07
N ASP A 135 5.07 19.09 -11.15
CA ASP A 135 5.39 20.51 -11.10
C ASP A 135 4.18 21.43 -10.85
N GLY A 136 2.97 20.86 -10.76
CA GLY A 136 1.72 21.60 -10.55
C GLY A 136 1.01 22.05 -11.82
N SER A 137 1.61 21.84 -13.00
CA SER A 137 0.93 22.04 -14.28
C SER A 137 -0.20 21.02 -14.48
N ASN A 138 -1.08 21.28 -15.44
CA ASN A 138 -2.16 20.35 -15.76
C ASN A 138 -1.61 19.11 -16.46
N MET A 139 -2.27 17.97 -16.23
CA MET A 139 -2.02 16.71 -16.93
C MET A 139 -1.86 16.95 -18.44
N LYS A 140 -0.74 16.46 -18.98
CA LYS A 140 -0.43 16.54 -20.42
C LYS A 140 -1.23 15.49 -21.20
N ALA A 141 -1.09 15.51 -22.53
CA ALA A 141 -1.73 14.50 -23.37
C ALA A 141 -1.17 13.11 -23.07
N LEU A 142 -2.05 12.17 -22.78
CA LEU A 142 -1.70 10.78 -22.47
C LEU A 142 -1.46 9.98 -23.74
N ASP A 143 -0.53 9.04 -23.67
CA ASP A 143 -0.26 8.05 -24.70
C ASP A 143 -1.24 6.85 -24.62
N ALA A 144 -1.01 5.82 -25.45
CA ALA A 144 -1.85 4.63 -25.48
C ALA A 144 -1.81 3.79 -24.19
N ASN A 145 -0.80 3.98 -23.34
CA ASN A 145 -0.66 3.30 -22.05
C ASN A 145 -1.33 4.10 -20.92
N HIS A 146 -1.97 5.24 -21.24
CA HIS A 146 -2.63 6.14 -20.31
C HIS A 146 -1.66 6.88 -19.37
N GLY A 147 -0.50 7.23 -19.89
CA GLY A 147 0.51 8.04 -19.21
C GLY A 147 1.37 8.84 -20.19
N HIS A 148 2.51 9.34 -19.73
CA HIS A 148 3.52 9.98 -20.58
C HIS A 148 4.87 10.07 -19.86
N TYR A 149 5.89 10.49 -20.62
CA TYR A 149 7.18 10.90 -20.05
C TYR A 149 7.16 12.37 -19.64
N ASP A 150 7.61 12.65 -18.43
CA ASP A 150 7.97 13.99 -17.99
C ASP A 150 9.38 13.97 -17.41
N ASN A 151 10.25 14.88 -17.85
CA ASN A 151 11.65 14.95 -17.41
C ASN A 151 12.40 13.60 -17.46
N GLY A 152 12.09 12.77 -18.47
CA GLY A 152 12.71 11.45 -18.67
C GLY A 152 12.13 10.33 -17.80
N VAL A 153 11.13 10.61 -16.96
CA VAL A 153 10.47 9.62 -16.10
C VAL A 153 9.05 9.39 -16.62
N TYR A 154 8.73 8.13 -16.91
CA TYR A 154 7.37 7.76 -17.27
C TYR A 154 6.46 7.74 -16.03
N HIS A 155 5.21 8.18 -16.18
CA HIS A 155 4.18 7.99 -15.15
C HIS A 155 2.78 7.93 -15.79
N TYR A 156 1.84 7.33 -15.05
CA TYR A 156 0.44 7.20 -15.45
C TYR A 156 -0.42 8.32 -14.86
N HIS A 157 -1.63 8.47 -15.39
CA HIS A 157 -2.62 9.39 -14.84
C HIS A 157 -3.99 8.75 -14.66
N GLY A 158 -4.64 9.05 -13.55
CA GLY A 158 -6.02 8.73 -13.29
C GLY A 158 -6.99 9.69 -14.00
N THR A 159 -8.02 9.16 -14.64
CA THR A 159 -9.10 9.92 -15.28
C THR A 159 -10.47 9.32 -14.96
N ALA A 160 -11.54 10.06 -15.27
CA ALA A 160 -12.92 9.62 -15.02
C ALA A 160 -13.47 8.66 -16.10
N THR A 161 -12.66 8.35 -17.13
CA THR A 161 -13.07 7.53 -18.29
C THR A 161 -12.14 6.35 -18.45
N VAL A 162 -12.66 5.21 -18.91
CA VAL A 162 -11.87 4.00 -19.21
C VAL A 162 -10.64 4.34 -20.09
N PRO A 163 -9.43 3.82 -19.78
CA PRO A 163 -9.08 2.79 -18.80
C PRO A 163 -8.95 3.26 -17.34
N TYR A 164 -9.38 4.48 -17.04
CA TYR A 164 -9.34 5.15 -15.74
C TYR A 164 -7.94 5.42 -15.17
N MET A 165 -6.91 4.62 -15.45
CA MET A 165 -5.54 4.91 -14.97
C MET A 165 -4.39 4.22 -15.73
N ILE A 166 -4.52 2.93 -16.06
CA ILE A 166 -3.44 2.17 -16.72
C ILE A 166 -4.03 1.49 -17.93
N GLY A 167 -3.61 1.91 -19.13
CA GLY A 167 -4.00 1.25 -20.38
C GLY A 167 -3.17 -0.01 -20.63
N ASN A 168 -1.85 0.08 -20.42
CA ASN A 168 -0.92 -1.03 -20.49
C ASN A 168 0.13 -0.88 -19.37
N MET A 169 0.54 -1.99 -18.76
CA MET A 169 1.71 -2.03 -17.88
C MET A 169 2.97 -1.81 -18.75
N VAL A 170 3.50 -0.59 -18.73
CA VAL A 170 4.70 -0.17 -19.46
C VAL A 170 5.98 -0.70 -18.85
N GLY A 171 5.99 -0.96 -17.54
CA GLY A 171 7.12 -1.56 -16.86
C GLY A 171 7.08 -3.09 -16.89
N LYS A 172 8.23 -3.71 -16.61
CA LYS A 172 8.35 -5.17 -16.54
C LYS A 172 7.48 -5.73 -15.42
N VAL A 173 6.55 -6.59 -15.79
CA VAL A 173 5.74 -7.42 -14.90
C VAL A 173 5.76 -8.86 -15.37
N THR A 174 5.55 -9.78 -14.44
CA THR A 174 5.32 -11.19 -14.76
C THR A 174 3.85 -11.49 -14.50
N GLU A 175 3.13 -11.94 -15.52
CA GLU A 175 1.78 -12.48 -15.36
C GLU A 175 1.84 -14.00 -15.19
N ASP A 176 1.15 -14.52 -14.17
CA ASP A 176 1.00 -15.96 -14.00
C ASP A 176 -0.17 -16.54 -14.81
N THR A 177 -0.31 -17.86 -14.82
CA THR A 177 -1.36 -18.56 -15.57
C THR A 177 -2.78 -18.29 -15.06
N THR A 178 -2.92 -17.59 -13.94
CA THR A 178 -4.21 -17.18 -13.36
C THR A 178 -4.54 -15.71 -13.65
N LEU A 179 -3.78 -15.08 -14.56
CA LEU A 179 -3.91 -13.68 -14.97
C LEU A 179 -3.66 -12.72 -13.79
N GLN A 180 -2.63 -13.00 -13.00
CA GLN A 180 -2.22 -12.19 -11.86
C GLN A 180 -0.76 -11.73 -12.02
N ILE A 181 -0.46 -10.47 -11.68
CA ILE A 181 0.93 -10.00 -11.58
C ILE A 181 1.63 -10.68 -10.40
N VAL A 182 2.84 -11.22 -10.59
CA VAL A 182 3.61 -11.88 -9.52
C VAL A 182 5.02 -11.31 -9.35
N PRO A 183 5.54 -11.27 -8.11
CA PRO A 183 4.88 -11.63 -6.84
C PRO A 183 3.93 -10.51 -6.35
N GLN A 184 2.84 -10.88 -5.69
CA GLN A 184 1.98 -9.92 -4.99
C GLN A 184 1.34 -10.53 -3.74
N ALA A 185 0.78 -9.66 -2.91
CA ALA A 185 0.06 -10.08 -1.71
C ALA A 185 -1.24 -10.84 -2.04
N ALA A 186 -1.71 -11.66 -1.11
CA ALA A 186 -2.95 -12.40 -1.26
C ALA A 186 -3.91 -12.16 -0.09
N ALA A 187 -5.20 -12.01 -0.41
CA ALA A 187 -6.29 -12.06 0.55
C ALA A 187 -6.66 -13.52 0.88
N LYS A 188 -7.27 -13.74 2.06
CA LYS A 188 -7.74 -15.05 2.50
C LYS A 188 -9.24 -14.98 2.79
N PRO A 189 -10.06 -15.86 2.19
CA PRO A 189 -11.48 -15.93 2.52
C PRO A 189 -11.68 -16.54 3.92
N ILE A 190 -12.69 -16.07 4.64
CA ILE A 190 -13.16 -16.69 5.90
C ILE A 190 -14.47 -17.48 5.70
N ARG A 191 -15.11 -17.33 4.54
CA ARG A 191 -16.37 -17.98 4.18
C ARG A 191 -16.42 -18.25 2.66
N PRO A 192 -17.29 -19.15 2.19
CA PRO A 192 -17.53 -19.32 0.76
C PRO A 192 -18.08 -18.05 0.12
N SER A 193 -17.69 -17.80 -1.14
CA SER A 193 -18.29 -16.72 -1.93
C SER A 193 -19.77 -17.00 -2.18
N LEU A 194 -20.60 -15.98 -1.99
CA LEU A 194 -22.02 -16.01 -2.29
C LEU A 194 -22.28 -15.63 -3.75
N THR A 195 -23.53 -15.78 -4.20
CA THR A 195 -23.94 -15.41 -5.56
C THR A 195 -24.32 -13.93 -5.64
N PRO A 196 -24.31 -13.30 -6.82
CA PRO A 196 -24.84 -11.95 -6.98
C PRO A 196 -26.31 -11.83 -6.57
N LEU A 197 -26.64 -10.77 -5.82
CA LEU A 197 -27.99 -10.46 -5.37
C LEU A 197 -28.59 -9.36 -6.24
N LYS A 198 -29.27 -9.78 -7.32
CA LYS A 198 -29.86 -8.86 -8.28
C LYS A 198 -30.95 -7.99 -7.65
N GLY A 199 -30.89 -6.68 -7.90
CA GLY A 199 -31.86 -5.70 -7.41
C GLY A 199 -31.60 -5.19 -5.99
N ALA A 200 -30.52 -5.64 -5.34
CA ALA A 200 -30.10 -5.07 -4.08
C ALA A 200 -29.38 -3.74 -4.30
N VAL A 201 -29.67 -2.74 -3.45
CA VAL A 201 -28.95 -1.45 -3.44
C VAL A 201 -28.40 -1.23 -2.04
N ILE A 202 -27.07 -1.17 -1.92
CA ILE A 202 -26.39 -0.93 -0.63
C ILE A 202 -26.52 0.54 -0.26
N THR A 203 -27.11 0.81 0.90
CA THR A 203 -27.41 2.17 1.37
C THR A 203 -26.39 2.69 2.38
N SER A 204 -25.70 1.81 3.10
CA SER A 204 -24.61 2.17 4.02
C SER A 204 -23.78 0.95 4.42
N CYS A 205 -22.49 1.14 4.73
CA CYS A 205 -21.69 0.19 5.48
C CYS A 205 -20.90 0.95 6.55
N VAL A 206 -21.19 0.70 7.83
CA VAL A 206 -20.64 1.47 8.95
C VAL A 206 -19.99 0.56 9.99
N PRO A 207 -18.84 0.95 10.57
CA PRO A 207 -18.23 0.20 11.65
C PRO A 207 -19.19 0.08 12.84
N ASN A 208 -19.20 -1.09 13.48
CA ASN A 208 -19.94 -1.27 14.73
C ASN A 208 -19.26 -0.51 15.89
N ALA A 209 -19.97 -0.35 17.02
CA ALA A 209 -19.48 0.39 18.19
C ALA A 209 -18.13 -0.13 18.74
N ASN A 210 -17.89 -1.44 18.63
CA ASN A 210 -16.68 -2.09 19.12
C ASN A 210 -15.52 -2.05 18.10
N LYS A 211 -15.71 -1.46 16.92
CA LYS A 211 -14.76 -1.41 15.81
C LYS A 211 -14.20 -2.78 15.42
N ASN A 212 -15.00 -3.82 15.60
CA ASN A 212 -14.64 -5.22 15.32
C ASN A 212 -15.61 -5.86 14.32
N GLY A 213 -16.20 -5.06 13.46
CA GLY A 213 -17.26 -5.48 12.55
C GLY A 213 -17.94 -4.28 11.90
N TYR A 214 -18.91 -4.57 11.04
CA TYR A 214 -19.71 -3.56 10.37
C TYR A 214 -21.18 -3.96 10.34
N THR A 215 -22.02 -2.94 10.18
CA THR A 215 -23.41 -3.07 9.75
C THR A 215 -23.50 -2.59 8.32
N LEU A 216 -23.82 -3.50 7.40
CA LEU A 216 -24.13 -3.17 6.01
C LEU A 216 -25.65 -3.18 5.83
N ASN A 217 -26.22 -2.04 5.44
CA ASN A 217 -27.64 -1.92 5.14
C ASN A 217 -27.85 -1.89 3.63
N TYR A 218 -28.91 -2.56 3.16
CA TYR A 218 -29.30 -2.54 1.77
C TYR A 218 -30.82 -2.65 1.61
N THR A 219 -31.31 -2.22 0.45
CA THR A 219 -32.71 -2.41 0.07
C THR A 219 -32.81 -3.49 -1.00
N LEU A 220 -33.88 -4.28 -0.97
CA LEU A 220 -34.23 -5.24 -2.00
C LEU A 220 -35.76 -5.30 -2.09
N ASN A 221 -36.33 -5.13 -3.29
CA ASN A 221 -37.78 -5.12 -3.50
C ASN A 221 -38.53 -4.15 -2.54
N ASN A 222 -38.00 -2.94 -2.35
CA ASN A 222 -38.51 -1.91 -1.44
C ASN A 222 -38.58 -2.31 0.05
N GLN A 223 -37.86 -3.35 0.44
CA GLN A 223 -37.71 -3.76 1.84
C GLN A 223 -36.28 -3.53 2.30
N ASN A 224 -36.12 -3.32 3.61
CA ASN A 224 -34.82 -3.08 4.24
C ASN A 224 -34.25 -4.39 4.79
N TYR A 225 -32.94 -4.57 4.58
CA TYR A 225 -32.16 -5.70 5.06
C TYR A 225 -30.84 -5.19 5.64
N SER A 226 -30.23 -5.99 6.50
CA SER A 226 -28.85 -5.74 6.94
C SER A 226 -28.02 -7.02 7.00
N VAL A 227 -26.70 -6.84 6.91
CA VAL A 227 -25.70 -7.82 7.32
C VAL A 227 -24.91 -7.20 8.45
N ASP A 228 -25.21 -7.65 9.67
CA ASP A 228 -24.51 -7.27 10.88
C ASP A 228 -23.47 -8.32 11.20
N TYR A 229 -22.19 -7.98 11.13
CA TYR A 229 -21.12 -8.96 11.33
C TYR A 229 -20.00 -8.42 12.19
N ASN A 230 -19.37 -9.33 12.92
CA ASN A 230 -18.25 -9.02 13.81
C ASN A 230 -17.29 -10.20 13.92
N TRP A 231 -16.05 -9.90 14.30
CA TRP A 231 -15.04 -10.91 14.65
C TRP A 231 -14.75 -10.87 16.15
N ALA A 232 -15.16 -11.92 16.86
CA ALA A 232 -14.83 -12.16 18.26
C ALA A 232 -13.48 -12.89 18.37
N ASN A 233 -12.62 -12.43 19.27
CA ASN A 233 -11.27 -12.99 19.49
C ASN A 233 -10.41 -13.10 18.22
N GLY A 234 -10.74 -12.32 17.19
CA GLY A 234 -10.10 -12.32 15.89
C GLY A 234 -10.31 -13.59 15.05
N LYS A 235 -10.71 -14.74 15.60
CA LYS A 235 -10.85 -16.00 14.82
C LYS A 235 -12.28 -16.41 14.54
N ASN A 236 -13.24 -15.89 15.29
CA ASN A 236 -14.63 -16.30 15.17
C ASN A 236 -15.44 -15.15 14.57
N TYR A 237 -15.87 -15.32 13.32
CA TYR A 237 -16.65 -14.35 12.57
C TYR A 237 -18.13 -14.72 12.63
N ILE A 238 -18.94 -13.84 13.20
CA ILE A 238 -20.39 -14.03 13.35
C ILE A 238 -21.08 -13.07 12.39
N PHE A 239 -22.02 -13.58 11.60
CA PHE A 239 -22.83 -12.84 10.65
C PHE A 239 -24.30 -13.02 10.99
N ASN A 240 -25.01 -11.91 11.16
CA ASN A 240 -26.45 -11.86 11.30
C ASN A 240 -27.03 -11.24 10.03
N PHE A 241 -27.72 -12.06 9.24
CA PHE A 241 -28.44 -11.64 8.05
C PHE A 241 -29.86 -11.28 8.46
N VAL A 242 -30.16 -9.98 8.53
CA VAL A 242 -31.44 -9.46 8.98
C VAL A 242 -32.33 -9.21 7.77
N SER A 243 -33.54 -9.77 7.82
CA SER A 243 -34.60 -9.58 6.86
C SER A 243 -35.88 -9.11 7.55
N PRO A 244 -36.88 -8.60 6.80
CA PRO A 244 -38.18 -8.25 7.39
C PRO A 244 -38.87 -9.40 8.14
N THR A 245 -38.56 -10.65 7.76
CA THR A 245 -39.19 -11.85 8.32
C THR A 245 -38.40 -12.49 9.46
N GLY A 246 -37.21 -11.98 9.77
CA GLY A 246 -36.36 -12.53 10.84
C GLY A 246 -34.86 -12.45 10.52
N THR A 247 -34.06 -12.97 11.44
CA THR A 247 -32.59 -12.96 11.35
C THR A 247 -32.06 -14.39 11.23
N THR A 248 -31.12 -14.62 10.33
CA THR A 248 -30.34 -15.86 10.25
C THR A 248 -28.91 -15.60 10.67
N THR A 249 -28.37 -16.43 11.57
CA THR A 249 -26.99 -16.29 12.04
C THR A 249 -26.11 -17.37 11.42
N ALA A 250 -24.93 -16.98 10.94
CA ALA A 250 -23.87 -17.88 10.50
C ALA A 250 -22.56 -17.56 11.22
N THR A 251 -21.78 -18.60 11.50
CA THR A 251 -20.53 -18.50 12.24
C THR A 251 -19.42 -19.16 11.45
N TYR A 252 -18.29 -18.47 11.28
CA TYR A 252 -17.15 -18.93 10.51
C TYR A 252 -15.86 -18.84 11.32
N ASN A 253 -14.99 -19.85 11.18
CA ASN A 253 -13.63 -19.80 11.69
C ASN A 253 -12.73 -19.14 10.65
N GLY A 254 -12.13 -18.01 11.01
CA GLY A 254 -11.21 -17.24 10.19
C GLY A 254 -9.85 -17.04 10.86
N TYR A 255 -9.15 -16.01 10.42
CA TYR A 255 -7.84 -15.61 10.94
C TYR A 255 -7.96 -14.37 11.82
N VAL A 256 -7.05 -14.28 12.79
CA VAL A 256 -6.88 -13.08 13.62
C VAL A 256 -6.50 -11.90 12.74
N ASN A 257 -7.30 -10.84 12.82
CA ASN A 257 -6.95 -9.57 12.20
C ASN A 257 -5.59 -9.09 12.72
N CYS A 258 -4.70 -8.74 11.80
CA CYS A 258 -3.35 -8.32 12.12
C CYS A 258 -3.40 -7.11 13.06
N VAL A 259 -2.74 -7.27 14.19
CA VAL A 259 -2.31 -6.15 15.01
C VAL A 259 -1.16 -5.52 14.25
N LEU A 260 -1.42 -4.38 13.63
CA LEU A 260 -0.33 -3.55 13.14
C LEU A 260 0.41 -3.06 14.39
N PRO A 261 1.74 -3.21 14.47
CA PRO A 261 2.48 -2.56 15.52
C PRO A 261 2.10 -1.07 15.47
N THR A 262 1.49 -0.56 16.54
CA THR A 262 1.21 0.87 16.74
C THR A 262 2.49 1.67 17.00
N ALA A 263 3.63 0.97 17.11
CA ALA A 263 4.92 1.59 16.90
C ALA A 263 4.89 2.25 15.53
N ILE A 264 4.81 3.57 15.56
CA ILE A 264 5.32 4.41 14.50
C ILE A 264 6.81 4.04 14.40
N ASN A 265 7.13 2.97 13.68
CA ASN A 265 8.35 2.98 12.90
C ASN A 265 8.05 3.95 11.77
N GLU A 266 8.02 5.24 12.11
CA GLU A 266 8.60 6.22 11.23
C GLU A 266 9.84 5.51 10.71
N ILE A 267 9.91 5.32 9.40
CA ILE A 267 11.20 5.18 8.77
C ILE A 267 11.80 6.56 8.98
N ILE A 268 12.26 6.82 10.21
CA ILE A 268 13.32 7.73 10.52
C ILE A 268 14.37 7.23 9.55
N SER A 269 14.56 7.97 8.46
CA SER A 269 15.65 7.71 7.53
C SER A 269 16.84 7.28 8.37
N ASN A 270 17.56 6.21 7.99
CA ASN A 270 18.67 5.71 8.82
C ASN A 270 19.64 6.84 9.24
N GLU A 271 19.70 7.93 8.45
CA GLU A 271 20.37 9.18 8.77
C GLU A 271 19.89 9.90 10.05
N GLN A 272 18.63 9.84 10.44
CA GLN A 272 18.13 10.52 11.64
C GLN A 272 18.30 9.68 12.93
N LEU A 273 18.64 8.39 12.83
CA LEU A 273 18.89 7.51 14.00
C LEU A 273 20.17 7.86 14.76
N VAL A 274 21.14 8.45 14.05
CA VAL A 274 22.47 8.76 14.58
C VAL A 274 22.83 10.21 14.26
N SER A 275 23.31 10.96 15.24
CA SER A 275 23.98 12.25 15.04
C SER A 275 25.46 12.14 15.37
N VAL A 276 26.30 12.76 14.56
CA VAL A 276 27.75 12.86 14.77
C VAL A 276 28.11 14.32 14.89
N PHE A 277 28.71 14.71 16.02
CA PHE A 277 29.06 16.10 16.30
C PHE A 277 30.29 16.23 17.22
N PRO A 278 31.03 17.36 17.18
CA PRO A 278 30.96 18.38 16.12
C PRO A 278 31.40 17.77 14.78
N ASN A 279 30.85 18.23 13.66
CA ASN A 279 31.27 17.78 12.33
C ASN A 279 31.14 18.97 11.38
N PRO A 280 32.25 19.60 10.94
CA PRO A 280 33.64 19.15 11.06
C PRO A 280 34.24 19.13 12.49
N SER A 281 35.35 18.42 12.69
CA SER A 281 36.10 18.36 13.98
C SER A 281 37.59 18.05 13.78
N SER A 282 38.45 18.57 14.66
CA SER A 282 39.92 18.36 14.64
C SER A 282 40.45 17.49 15.78
N ASP A 283 39.66 17.22 16.82
CA ASP A 283 40.10 16.50 18.03
C ASP A 283 39.24 15.26 18.29
N ARG A 284 37.92 15.44 18.38
CA ARG A 284 37.01 14.37 18.76
C ARG A 284 35.66 14.45 18.06
N LEU A 285 35.11 13.28 17.74
CA LEU A 285 33.71 13.13 17.32
C LEU A 285 32.93 12.41 18.40
N THR A 286 31.72 12.88 18.67
CA THR A 286 30.74 12.18 19.49
C THR A 286 29.62 11.63 18.60
N ILE A 287 29.28 10.37 18.83
CA ILE A 287 28.23 9.63 18.14
C ILE A 287 27.08 9.45 19.12
N GLN A 288 25.95 10.06 18.83
CA GLN A 288 24.74 9.96 19.63
C GLN A 288 23.69 9.13 18.90
N LEU A 289 23.23 8.06 19.55
CA LEU A 289 22.08 7.27 19.11
C LEU A 289 20.80 7.96 19.61
N LYS A 290 19.84 8.20 18.72
CA LYS A 290 18.62 8.98 19.03
C LYS A 290 17.45 8.14 19.53
N GLN A 291 17.59 6.82 19.57
CA GLN A 291 16.56 5.89 20.04
C GLN A 291 17.05 5.05 21.23
N PRO A 292 16.24 4.92 22.30
CA PRO A 292 16.55 4.03 23.42
C PRO A 292 16.65 2.57 22.95
N GLY A 293 17.67 1.84 23.41
CA GLY A 293 17.85 0.41 23.12
C GLY A 293 18.60 0.10 21.81
N LEU A 294 18.88 1.09 20.95
CA LEU A 294 19.58 0.89 19.68
C LEU A 294 21.01 0.35 19.85
N GLU A 295 21.64 0.64 21.00
CA GLU A 295 22.94 0.09 21.36
C GLU A 295 22.93 -1.44 21.51
N ASN A 296 21.81 -2.03 21.92
CA ASN A 296 21.68 -3.49 22.04
C ASN A 296 21.65 -4.20 20.68
N GLU A 297 21.23 -3.48 19.63
CA GLU A 297 21.21 -3.98 18.26
C GLU A 297 22.54 -3.75 17.53
N PHE A 298 23.47 -3.01 18.13
CA PHE A 298 24.73 -2.65 17.50
C PHE A 298 25.56 -3.90 17.18
N LYS A 299 26.07 -3.96 15.96
CA LYS A 299 26.95 -5.05 15.50
C LYS A 299 28.36 -4.57 15.23
N GLN A 300 28.50 -3.42 14.56
CA GLN A 300 29.80 -2.98 14.10
C GLN A 300 29.83 -1.49 13.75
N MET A 301 30.97 -0.84 13.99
CA MET A 301 31.30 0.46 13.42
C MET A 301 32.60 0.39 12.63
N GLN A 302 32.65 1.10 11.52
CA GLN A 302 33.81 1.18 10.65
C GLN A 302 34.00 2.61 10.16
N LEU A 303 35.25 3.06 10.03
CA LEU A 303 35.57 4.33 9.42
C LEU A 303 36.37 4.13 8.14
N TYR A 304 35.96 4.77 7.06
CA TYR A 304 36.59 4.66 5.74
C TYR A 304 37.01 6.03 5.20
N THR A 305 38.11 6.09 4.46
CA THR A 305 38.38 7.24 3.57
C THR A 305 37.41 7.25 2.38
N LEU A 306 37.33 8.34 1.63
CA LEU A 306 36.47 8.41 0.43
C LEU A 306 36.91 7.44 -0.68
N GLU A 307 38.18 7.03 -0.69
CA GLU A 307 38.72 6.02 -1.61
C GLU A 307 38.42 4.58 -1.13
N GLY A 308 37.67 4.41 -0.04
CA GLY A 308 37.25 3.11 0.48
C GLY A 308 38.29 2.41 1.37
N LYS A 309 39.37 3.08 1.76
CA LYS A 309 40.36 2.51 2.69
C LYS A 309 39.79 2.50 4.11
N LYS A 310 39.73 1.31 4.74
CA LYS A 310 39.29 1.14 6.14
C LYS A 310 40.37 1.64 7.11
N MET A 311 39.99 2.56 7.99
CA MET A 311 40.86 3.22 8.97
C MET A 311 40.57 2.76 10.41
N MET A 312 39.32 2.40 10.69
CA MET A 312 38.88 1.91 12.00
C MET A 312 37.84 0.80 11.81
N GLU A 313 37.82 -0.15 12.74
CA GLU A 313 36.77 -1.14 12.90
C GLU A 313 36.61 -1.48 14.38
N SER A 314 35.37 -1.58 14.85
CA SER A 314 35.04 -2.03 16.20
C SER A 314 33.73 -2.80 16.20
N SER A 315 33.69 -3.91 16.93
CA SER A 315 32.47 -4.70 17.17
C SER A 315 31.71 -4.25 18.43
N SER A 316 32.27 -3.30 19.18
CA SER A 316 31.63 -2.67 20.34
C SER A 316 31.30 -1.21 20.03
N PHE A 317 30.17 -0.72 20.53
CA PHE A 317 29.77 0.66 20.30
C PHE A 317 30.67 1.60 21.10
N THR A 318 31.34 2.51 20.39
CA THR A 318 32.15 3.56 21.01
C THR A 318 31.50 4.91 20.72
N PRO A 319 30.92 5.60 21.72
CA PRO A 319 30.19 6.85 21.49
C PRO A 319 31.11 8.03 21.15
N THR A 320 32.42 7.80 21.06
CA THR A 320 33.41 8.83 20.81
C THR A 320 34.58 8.29 20.01
N ILE A 321 35.04 9.05 19.01
CA ILE A 321 36.23 8.75 18.23
C ILE A 321 37.25 9.89 18.43
N ASN A 322 38.47 9.53 18.84
CA ASN A 322 39.60 10.46 18.88
C ASN A 322 40.20 10.58 17.47
N LEU A 323 40.38 11.81 16.98
CA LEU A 323 40.79 12.11 15.62
C LEU A 323 42.29 12.44 15.48
N ASN A 324 43.05 12.54 16.58
CA ASN A 324 44.44 13.04 16.58
C ASN A 324 45.40 12.25 15.67
N ASN A 325 45.06 10.99 15.36
CA ASN A 325 45.88 10.10 14.52
C ASN A 325 45.34 9.93 13.10
N TYR A 326 44.31 10.69 12.71
CA TYR A 326 43.70 10.61 11.39
C TYR A 326 44.12 11.81 10.56
N PRO A 327 44.53 11.62 9.29
CA PRO A 327 44.76 12.73 8.38
C PRO A 327 43.53 13.63 8.22
N LYS A 328 43.76 14.89 7.89
CA LYS A 328 42.69 15.83 7.53
C LYS A 328 42.02 15.38 6.24
N GLY A 329 40.69 15.45 6.20
CA GLY A 329 39.93 15.01 5.03
C GLY A 329 38.51 14.56 5.35
N ALA A 330 37.80 14.13 4.31
CA ALA A 330 36.46 13.57 4.45
C ALA A 330 36.51 12.04 4.61
N TYR A 331 35.64 11.52 5.47
CA TYR A 331 35.54 10.09 5.75
C TYR A 331 34.07 9.65 5.81
N CYS A 332 33.84 8.36 5.68
CA CYS A 332 32.54 7.70 5.84
C CYS A 332 32.57 6.85 7.11
N LEU A 333 31.78 7.24 8.11
CA LEU A 333 31.49 6.43 9.29
C LEU A 333 30.29 5.54 9.00
N LYS A 334 30.50 4.24 9.06
CA LYS A 334 29.48 3.21 8.84
C LYS A 334 29.14 2.55 10.17
N LEU A 335 27.86 2.47 10.51
CA LEU A 335 27.33 1.86 11.72
C LEU A 335 26.33 0.78 11.31
N GLN A 336 26.58 -0.46 11.73
CA GLN A 336 25.76 -1.63 11.47
C GLN A 336 24.98 -2.01 12.73
N PHE A 337 23.68 -2.17 12.57
CA PHE A 337 22.74 -2.66 13.58
C PHE A 337 22.05 -3.93 13.05
N GLU A 338 21.32 -4.65 13.91
CA GLU A 338 20.45 -5.77 13.48
C GLU A 338 19.35 -5.30 12.51
N SER A 339 18.79 -4.12 12.78
CA SER A 339 17.69 -3.53 12.01
C SER A 339 18.13 -2.87 10.70
N GLY A 340 19.43 -2.62 10.49
CA GLY A 340 19.92 -1.96 9.28
C GLY A 340 21.28 -1.29 9.43
N MET A 341 21.60 -0.39 8.50
CA MET A 341 22.90 0.28 8.43
C MET A 341 22.72 1.79 8.28
N VAL A 342 23.55 2.55 9.00
CA VAL A 342 23.65 4.01 8.92
C VAL A 342 25.03 4.40 8.40
N ILE A 343 25.08 5.34 7.44
CA ILE A 343 26.34 5.92 6.96
C ILE A 343 26.31 7.42 7.23
N LYS A 344 27.40 7.96 7.79
CA LYS A 344 27.59 9.38 8.06
C LYS A 344 28.89 9.86 7.43
N LYS A 345 28.79 10.94 6.64
CA LYS A 345 29.96 11.69 6.20
C LYS A 345 30.50 12.49 7.38
N ILE A 346 31.80 12.35 7.66
CA ILE A 346 32.52 13.15 8.65
C ILE A 346 33.64 13.93 7.97
N ILE A 347 34.01 15.07 8.53
CA ILE A 347 35.08 15.93 8.06
C ILE A 347 36.06 16.13 9.23
N ILE A 348 37.31 15.71 9.02
CA ILE A 348 38.43 15.88 9.96
C ILE A 348 39.25 17.09 9.50
N GLU A 349 39.41 18.08 10.38
CA GLU A 349 40.05 19.37 10.08
C GLU A 349 41.44 19.58 10.64
#